data_AF-A0A6A3GIL9-F1
#
_entry.id   AF-A0A6A3GIL9-F1
#
_cell.length_a   1.000
_cell.length_b   1.000
_cell.length_c   1.000
_cell.angle_alpha   90.00
_cell.angle_beta   90.00
_cell.angle_gamma   90.00
#
_symmetry.space_group_name_H-M   'P 1'
#
loop_
_entity.id
_entity.type
_entity.pdbx_description
1 polymer ?
#
loop_
_entity_poly.entity_id
_entity_poly.type
_entity_poly.pdbx_seq_one_letter_code
_entity_poly.pdbx_strand_id
1 'polypeptide(L)'
;MANNHALDFGRLAFEQETLPALDTLPGDAHVVGIGTSILKAAKAARVELPSHEGRHLNCIAVSTVCSGIPPSWRATSTQSGMVVLPALESSTAVHKAVGVTASVLHVNDLSWPHRGDLLVLSIHWGPNWAYRESDDTRGQV
;
A
#
# COMPACT_ATOMS: atom_id res chain seq x y z
N MET A 1 -4.12 0.00 2.91
CA MET A 1 -4.01 1.32 2.27
C MET A 1 -2.95 1.28 1.19
N ALA A 2 -3.36 1.00 -0.04
CA ALA A 2 -2.54 1.21 -1.23
C ALA A 2 -2.80 2.59 -1.87
N ASN A 3 -3.55 3.46 -1.18
CA ASN A 3 -4.13 4.67 -1.74
C ASN A 3 -3.07 5.77 -1.93
N ASN A 4 -3.11 6.45 -3.07
CA ASN A 4 -2.27 7.60 -3.40
C ASN A 4 -2.62 8.90 -2.67
N HIS A 5 -3.58 8.87 -1.75
CA HIS A 5 -3.96 10.01 -0.92
C HIS A 5 -3.46 9.92 0.54
N ALA A 6 -2.72 8.87 0.90
CA ALA A 6 -2.36 8.58 2.29
C ALA A 6 -1.50 9.67 2.97
N LEU A 7 -0.72 10.44 2.20
CA LEU A 7 0.18 11.47 2.72
C LEU A 7 -0.11 12.86 2.10
N ASP A 8 -1.34 13.09 1.61
CA ASP A 8 -1.72 14.36 0.94
C ASP A 8 -1.56 15.59 1.83
N PHE A 9 -1.87 15.45 3.12
CA PHE A 9 -1.71 16.52 4.11
C PHE A 9 -0.27 16.67 4.61
N GLY A 10 0.67 16.00 3.95
CA GLY A 10 2.08 16.03 4.28
C GLY A 10 2.49 15.04 5.36
N ARG A 11 3.81 14.85 5.47
CA ARG A 11 4.41 13.85 6.36
C ARG A 11 4.17 14.14 7.84
N LEU A 12 4.15 15.41 8.24
CA LEU A 12 3.90 15.78 9.63
C LEU A 12 2.50 15.35 10.08
N ALA A 13 1.46 15.66 9.31
CA ALA A 13 0.09 15.20 9.60
C ALA A 13 -0.02 13.67 9.53
N PHE A 14 0.65 13.04 8.57
CA PHE A 14 0.70 11.58 8.51
C PHE A 14 1.30 10.95 9.78
N GLU A 15 2.40 11.49 10.30
CA GLU A 15 3.08 10.96 11.48
C GLU A 15 2.39 11.31 12.80
N GLN A 16 1.79 12.49 12.91
CA GLN A 16 1.19 12.99 14.15
C GLN A 16 -0.31 12.68 14.27
N GLU A 17 -0.99 12.39 13.16
CA GLU A 17 -2.44 12.18 13.15
C GLU A 17 -2.82 10.84 12.51
N THR A 18 -2.38 10.57 11.27
CA THR A 18 -2.80 9.36 10.55
C THR A 18 -2.27 8.08 11.20
N LEU A 19 -0.97 8.02 11.51
CA LEU A 19 -0.37 6.82 12.12
C LEU A 19 -0.87 6.57 13.56
N PRO A 20 -0.96 7.58 14.46
CA PRO A 20 -1.51 7.36 15.80
C PRO A 20 -2.99 6.97 15.80
N ALA A 21 -3.78 7.45 14.82
CA ALA A 21 -5.19 7.07 14.70
C ALA A 21 -5.39 5.59 14.37
N LEU A 22 -4.37 4.88 13.86
CA LEU A 22 -4.48 3.44 13.60
C LEU A 22 -4.69 2.64 14.88
N ASP A 23 -4.11 3.10 16.01
CA ASP A 23 -4.22 2.45 17.30
C ASP A 23 -5.54 2.75 18.02
N THR A 24 -6.35 3.68 17.49
CA THR A 24 -7.65 4.07 18.05
C THR A 24 -8.83 3.48 17.28
N LEU A 25 -8.57 2.70 16.23
CA LEU A 25 -9.61 2.06 15.44
C LEU A 25 -10.41 1.05 16.29
N PRO A 26 -11.75 1.07 16.25
CA PRO A 26 -12.57 0.16 17.03
C PRO A 26 -12.61 -1.26 16.42
N GLY A 27 -12.83 -2.25 17.27
CA GLY A 27 -13.03 -3.65 16.86
C GLY A 27 -11.77 -4.27 16.24
N ASP A 28 -11.97 -5.19 15.30
CA ASP A 28 -10.91 -5.97 14.67
C ASP A 28 -10.42 -5.34 13.35
N ALA A 29 -10.41 -4.01 13.30
CA ALA A 29 -9.96 -3.29 12.11
C ALA A 29 -8.46 -3.49 11.89
N HIS A 30 -8.08 -3.84 10.66
CA HIS A 30 -6.68 -3.99 10.28
C HIS A 30 -6.28 -2.99 9.19
N VAL A 31 -5.11 -2.38 9.38
CA VAL A 31 -4.51 -1.47 8.40
C VAL A 31 -3.18 -2.03 7.93
N VAL A 32 -2.96 -1.95 6.61
CA VAL A 32 -1.78 -2.46 5.90
C VAL A 32 -1.24 -1.40 4.94
N GLY A 33 0.02 -1.48 4.55
CA GLY A 33 0.60 -0.64 3.50
C GLY A 33 1.10 0.74 3.94
N ILE A 34 0.90 1.11 5.20
CA ILE A 34 1.44 2.32 5.83
C ILE A 34 2.09 1.98 7.17
N GLY A 35 3.10 2.73 7.59
CA GLY A 35 3.71 2.57 8.91
C GLY A 35 4.81 3.57 9.22
N THR A 36 5.30 3.52 10.46
CA THR A 36 6.43 4.34 10.95
C THR A 36 7.78 3.91 10.39
N SER A 37 7.85 2.75 9.75
CA SER A 37 9.03 2.23 9.06
C SER A 37 8.62 1.26 7.95
N ILE A 38 9.58 0.87 7.11
CA ILE A 38 9.34 -0.10 6.02
C ILE A 38 8.81 -1.44 6.53
N LEU A 39 9.28 -1.91 7.69
CA LEU A 39 8.80 -3.16 8.29
C LEU A 39 7.34 -3.04 8.75
N LYS A 40 6.96 -1.89 9.31
CA LYS A 40 5.56 -1.63 9.72
C LYS A 40 4.67 -1.45 8.50
N ALA A 41 5.11 -0.72 7.48
CA ALA A 41 4.37 -0.53 6.24
C ALA A 41 4.18 -1.83 5.45
N ALA A 42 5.15 -2.73 5.50
CA ALA A 42 5.11 -4.04 4.87
C ALA A 42 4.31 -5.09 5.66
N LYS A 43 3.86 -4.79 6.89
CA LYS A 43 3.17 -5.77 7.73
C LYS A 43 1.84 -6.19 7.09
N ALA A 44 1.63 -7.49 6.98
CA ALA A 44 0.38 -8.07 6.53
C ALA A 44 -0.68 -8.00 7.64
N ALA A 45 -1.93 -7.83 7.24
CA ALA A 45 -3.08 -8.15 8.08
C ALA A 45 -3.37 -9.63 7.93
N ARG A 46 -3.57 -10.33 9.05
CA ARG A 46 -3.96 -11.73 9.10
C ARG A 46 -5.29 -11.83 9.82
N VAL A 47 -6.33 -12.24 9.09
CA VAL A 47 -7.71 -12.30 9.57
C VAL A 47 -8.19 -13.73 9.47
N GLU A 48 -8.75 -14.28 10.54
CA GLU A 48 -9.35 -15.61 10.50
C GLU A 48 -10.63 -15.60 9.66
N LEU A 49 -10.81 -16.63 8.83
CA LEU A 49 -12.00 -16.76 7.99
C LEU A 49 -13.16 -17.34 8.83
N PRO A 50 -14.28 -16.60 9.02
CA PRO A 50 -15.33 -16.97 9.98
C PRO A 50 -15.97 -18.35 9.77
N SER A 51 -15.95 -18.87 8.53
CA SER A 51 -16.54 -20.17 8.18
C SER A 51 -15.50 -21.27 7.92
N HIS A 52 -14.22 -21.00 8.17
CA HIS A 52 -13.12 -21.92 7.89
C HIS A 52 -12.08 -21.86 9.01
N GLU A 53 -12.32 -22.62 10.09
CA GLU A 53 -11.42 -22.67 11.26
C GLU A 53 -9.96 -22.91 10.85
N GLY A 54 -9.06 -22.10 11.41
CA GLY A 54 -7.63 -22.19 11.14
C GLY A 54 -7.21 -21.75 9.73
N ARG A 55 -8.12 -21.20 8.92
CA ARG A 55 -7.81 -20.54 7.64
C ARG A 55 -7.78 -19.04 7.79
N HIS A 56 -6.86 -18.41 7.08
CA HIS A 56 -6.63 -16.98 7.21
C HIS A 56 -6.67 -16.28 5.85
N LEU A 57 -7.22 -15.08 5.84
CA LEU A 57 -6.95 -14.08 4.82
C LEU A 57 -5.73 -13.27 5.26
N ASN A 58 -4.70 -13.28 4.43
CA ASN A 58 -3.51 -12.47 4.57
C ASN A 58 -3.56 -11.35 3.53
N CYS A 59 -3.60 -10.11 3.98
CA CYS A 59 -3.63 -8.94 3.10
C CYS A 59 -2.33 -8.15 3.23
N ILE A 60 -1.69 -7.86 2.11
CA ILE A 60 -0.59 -6.90 2.00
C ILE A 60 -1.00 -5.78 1.06
N ALA A 61 -0.42 -4.60 1.24
CA ALA A 61 -0.66 -3.46 0.37
C ALA A 61 0.64 -2.83 -0.11
N VAL A 62 0.67 -2.50 -1.39
CA VAL A 62 1.78 -1.82 -2.07
C VAL A 62 1.21 -0.71 -2.95
N SER A 63 1.96 0.37 -3.12
CA SER A 63 1.55 1.51 -3.96
C SER A 63 2.58 1.69 -5.07
N THR A 64 2.21 2.16 -6.26
CA THR A 64 3.17 2.40 -7.36
C THR A 64 3.21 3.85 -7.77
N VAL A 65 4.39 4.34 -8.15
CA VAL A 65 4.59 5.72 -8.62
C VAL A 65 3.66 6.09 -9.78
N CYS A 66 3.22 5.14 -10.62
CA CYS A 66 2.28 5.44 -11.71
C CYS A 66 0.87 5.85 -11.22
N SER A 67 0.58 5.76 -9.93
CA SER A 67 -0.63 6.32 -9.32
C SER A 67 -0.49 7.78 -8.86
N GLY A 68 0.59 8.46 -9.25
CA GLY A 68 0.81 9.86 -8.90
C GLY A 68 1.43 10.07 -7.51
N ILE A 69 1.79 9.01 -6.78
CA ILE A 69 2.52 9.16 -5.52
C ILE A 69 3.99 9.51 -5.79
N PRO A 70 4.58 10.46 -5.04
CA PRO A 70 6.00 10.74 -5.17
C PRO A 70 6.83 9.63 -4.50
N PRO A 71 8.04 9.31 -5.03
CA PRO A 71 8.94 8.34 -4.40
C PRO A 71 9.30 8.67 -2.94
N SER A 72 9.20 9.94 -2.54
CA SER A 72 9.46 10.41 -1.18
C SER A 72 8.48 9.84 -0.15
N TRP A 73 7.34 9.29 -0.57
CA TRP A 73 6.39 8.60 0.32
C TRP A 73 6.86 7.20 0.73
N ARG A 74 7.94 6.69 0.12
CA ARG A 74 8.52 5.39 0.49
C ARG A 74 8.98 5.40 1.94
N ALA A 75 8.54 4.40 2.70
CA ALA A 75 9.06 4.13 4.04
C ALA A 75 10.49 3.58 3.97
N THR A 76 11.30 3.89 4.96
CA THR A 76 12.64 3.33 5.16
C THR A 76 12.75 2.73 6.56
N SER A 77 13.93 2.29 6.99
CA SER A 77 14.14 1.87 8.38
C SER A 77 13.92 3.01 9.39
N THR A 78 14.10 4.27 8.96
CA THR A 78 14.07 5.47 9.81
C THR A 78 13.02 6.50 9.40
N GLN A 79 12.25 6.23 8.34
CA GLN A 79 11.24 7.14 7.83
C GLN A 79 9.91 6.41 7.64
N SER A 80 8.84 7.06 8.09
CA SER A 80 7.48 6.59 7.90
C SER A 80 7.07 6.59 6.42
N GLY A 81 5.98 5.90 6.09
CA GLY A 81 5.37 5.98 4.77
C GLY A 81 4.83 4.63 4.31
N MET A 82 4.99 4.36 3.02
CA MET A 82 4.37 3.23 2.32
C MET A 82 5.40 2.31 1.66
N VAL A 83 4.97 1.11 1.27
CA VAL A 83 5.71 0.28 0.30
C VAL A 83 5.47 0.85 -1.10
N VAL A 84 6.50 1.48 -1.69
CA VAL A 84 6.39 2.16 -2.99
C VAL A 84 7.18 1.43 -4.08
N LEU A 85 6.44 0.87 -5.03
CA LEU A 85 6.90 0.23 -6.26
C LEU A 85 7.22 1.27 -7.34
N PRO A 86 8.14 0.97 -8.29
CA PRO A 86 8.37 1.82 -9.45
C PRO A 86 7.11 1.92 -10.33
N ALA A 87 7.08 2.90 -11.24
CA ALA A 87 6.09 2.96 -12.31
C ALA A 87 6.22 1.70 -13.20
N LEU A 88 5.11 1.02 -13.45
CA LEU A 88 5.07 -0.28 -14.12
C LEU A 88 5.12 -0.16 -15.66
N GLU A 89 6.11 0.58 -16.17
CA GLU A 89 6.18 1.01 -17.58
C GLU A 89 7.21 0.23 -18.41
N SER A 90 8.01 -0.64 -17.78
CA SER A 90 9.00 -1.48 -18.46
C SER A 90 9.13 -2.85 -17.80
N SER A 91 9.63 -3.84 -18.54
CA SER A 91 9.91 -5.19 -18.01
C SER A 91 10.87 -5.16 -16.83
N THR A 92 11.88 -4.28 -16.86
CA THR A 92 12.81 -4.07 -15.75
C THR A 92 12.11 -3.50 -14.52
N ALA A 93 11.20 -2.54 -14.68
CA ALA A 93 10.43 -1.98 -13.57
C ALA A 93 9.47 -3.02 -12.96
N VAL A 94 8.83 -3.84 -13.81
CA VAL A 94 7.98 -4.95 -13.36
C VAL A 94 8.79 -5.98 -12.56
N HIS A 95 9.99 -6.37 -13.02
CA HIS A 95 10.87 -7.27 -12.26
C HIS A 95 11.23 -6.70 -10.88
N LYS A 96 11.55 -5.40 -10.80
CA LYS A 96 11.81 -4.72 -9.52
C LYS A 96 10.57 -4.74 -8.62
N ALA A 97 9.39 -4.48 -9.18
CA ALA A 97 8.14 -4.51 -8.43
C ALA A 97 7.85 -5.90 -7.84
N VAL A 98 8.03 -6.96 -8.66
CA VAL A 98 7.91 -8.36 -8.20
C VAL A 98 8.90 -8.66 -7.07
N GLY A 99 10.17 -8.23 -7.20
CA GLY A 99 11.19 -8.43 -6.15
C GLY A 99 10.85 -7.74 -4.82
N VAL A 100 10.31 -6.52 -4.88
CA VAL A 100 9.84 -5.82 -3.68
C VAL A 100 8.64 -6.54 -3.06
N THR A 101 7.63 -6.91 -3.86
CA THR A 101 6.46 -7.66 -3.35
C THR A 101 6.87 -9.01 -2.76
N ALA A 102 7.80 -9.74 -3.38
CA ALA A 102 8.33 -10.99 -2.84
C ALA A 102 9.03 -10.78 -1.50
N SER A 103 9.75 -9.67 -1.34
CA SER A 103 10.38 -9.30 -0.06
C SER A 103 9.33 -9.01 1.02
N VAL A 104 8.23 -8.34 0.67
CA VAL A 104 7.08 -8.13 1.58
C VAL A 104 6.45 -9.47 1.99
N LEU A 105 6.27 -10.40 1.06
CA LEU A 105 5.77 -11.74 1.40
C LEU A 105 6.72 -12.48 2.34
N HIS A 106 8.02 -12.42 2.06
CA HIS A 106 9.04 -13.09 2.87
C HIS A 106 9.06 -12.61 4.32
N VAL A 107 9.03 -11.30 4.57
CA VAL A 107 9.07 -10.76 5.95
C VAL A 107 7.79 -11.02 6.76
N ASN A 108 6.73 -11.51 6.11
CA ASN A 108 5.48 -11.92 6.77
C ASN A 108 5.30 -13.45 6.81
N ASP A 109 6.33 -14.22 6.41
CA ASP A 109 6.25 -15.68 6.28
C ASP A 109 5.17 -16.16 5.29
N LEU A 110 4.86 -15.35 4.27
CA LEU A 110 3.81 -15.59 3.28
C LEU A 110 4.35 -16.08 1.92
N SER A 111 5.64 -16.44 1.84
CA SER A 111 6.21 -17.01 0.61
C SER A 111 5.59 -18.36 0.24
N TRP A 112 5.10 -19.10 1.24
CA TRP A 112 4.47 -20.41 1.09
C TRP A 112 3.26 -20.52 2.03
N PRO A 113 2.13 -19.86 1.70
CA PRO A 113 0.96 -19.85 2.58
C PRO A 113 0.38 -21.26 2.74
N HIS A 114 -0.24 -21.52 3.90
CA HIS A 114 -0.86 -22.81 4.17
C HIS A 114 -1.98 -23.10 3.16
N ARG A 115 -2.21 -24.38 2.86
CA ARG A 115 -3.33 -24.78 2.01
C ARG A 115 -4.65 -24.28 2.58
N GLY A 116 -5.36 -23.48 1.80
CA GLY A 116 -6.66 -22.90 2.16
C GLY A 116 -6.58 -21.49 2.72
N ASP A 117 -5.38 -20.95 2.99
CA ASP A 117 -5.23 -19.52 3.26
C ASP A 117 -5.38 -18.72 1.96
N LEU A 118 -5.93 -17.51 2.09
CA LEU A 118 -6.07 -16.55 0.99
C LEU A 118 -5.00 -15.49 1.12
N LEU A 119 -4.32 -15.19 0.02
CA LEU A 119 -3.38 -14.08 -0.07
C LEU A 119 -3.96 -12.98 -0.95
N VAL A 120 -4.09 -11.78 -0.40
CA VAL A 120 -4.59 -10.58 -1.09
C VAL A 120 -3.46 -9.57 -1.22
N LEU A 121 -3.16 -9.19 -2.45
CA LEU A 121 -2.32 -8.03 -2.75
C LEU A 121 -3.22 -6.86 -3.13
N SER A 122 -3.33 -5.88 -2.23
CA SER A 122 -3.93 -4.59 -2.55
C SER A 122 -2.88 -3.71 -3.24
N ILE A 123 -3.14 -3.33 -4.48
CA ILE A 123 -2.29 -2.44 -5.25
C ILE A 123 -3.15 -1.37 -5.90
N HIS A 124 -2.72 -0.12 -5.77
CA HIS A 124 -3.27 0.99 -6.54
C HIS A 124 -2.25 1.36 -7.62
N TRP A 125 -2.69 1.29 -8.88
CA TRP A 125 -1.88 1.60 -10.05
C TRP A 125 -2.63 2.52 -11.00
N GLY A 126 -1.88 3.17 -11.87
CA GLY A 126 -2.44 3.99 -12.95
C GLY A 126 -2.98 5.33 -12.45
N PRO A 127 -3.28 6.25 -13.37
CA PRO A 127 -3.67 7.61 -13.02
C PRO A 127 -4.98 7.65 -12.22
N ASN A 128 -5.15 8.71 -11.44
CA ASN A 128 -6.44 9.07 -10.87
C ASN A 128 -7.49 9.24 -11.97
N TRP A 129 -8.77 9.17 -11.61
CA TRP A 129 -9.87 9.48 -12.50
C TRP A 129 -9.74 10.91 -13.04
N ALA A 130 -9.10 11.05 -14.20
CA ALA A 130 -9.09 12.27 -14.97
C ALA A 130 -10.34 12.23 -15.86
N TYR A 131 -11.43 12.84 -15.40
CA TYR A 131 -12.39 13.38 -16.36
C TYR A 131 -11.69 14.56 -17.04
N ARG A 132 -11.17 14.34 -18.25
CA ARG A 132 -10.85 15.44 -19.16
C ARG A 132 -12.18 15.86 -19.77
N GLU A 133 -12.89 16.76 -19.12
CA GLU A 133 -13.93 17.51 -19.81
C GLU A 133 -13.24 18.39 -20.87
N SER A 134 -13.71 18.32 -22.11
CA SER A 134 -13.07 18.96 -23.27
C SER A 134 -13.06 20.49 -23.23
N ASP A 135 -13.81 21.11 -22.31
CA ASP A 135 -14.02 22.56 -22.28
C ASP A 135 -13.02 23.34 -21.40
N ASP A 136 -12.15 22.68 -20.62
CA ASP A 136 -11.19 23.35 -19.72
C ASP A 136 -10.00 24.03 -20.44
N THR A 137 -10.01 24.07 -21.77
CA THR A 137 -8.99 24.75 -22.60
C THR A 137 -9.50 26.00 -23.30
N ARG A 138 -10.78 26.36 -23.17
CA ARG A 138 -11.32 27.60 -23.75
C ARG A 138 -11.41 28.71 -22.71
N GLY A 139 -10.28 29.32 -22.37
CA GLY A 139 -10.30 30.45 -21.44
C GLY A 139 -9.01 31.23 -21.23
N GLN A 140 -7.95 30.99 -22.00
CA GLN A 140 -6.78 31.88 -21.99
C GLN A 140 -6.49 32.34 -23.42
N VAL A 141 -7.13 33.45 -23.77
CA VAL A 141 -6.67 34.39 -24.81
C VAL A 141 -6.50 35.73 -24.11
#